data_AF-A0A8B6HRZ5-F1
#
_entry.id   AF-A0A8B6HRZ5-F1
#
_cell.length_a   1.000
_cell.length_b   1.000
_cell.length_c   1.000
_cell.angle_alpha   90.00
_cell.angle_beta   90.00
_cell.angle_gamma   90.00
#
_symmetry.space_group_name_H-M   'P 1'
#
loop_
_entity.id
_entity.type
_entity.pdbx_description
1 polymer ?
#
loop_
_entity_poly.entity_id
_entity_poly.type
_entity_poly.pdbx_seq_one_letter_code
_entity_poly.pdbx_strand_id
1 'polypeptide(L)'
;MEEHNSCQNVLPLDAVAKDVKHSVMFYDVSNALSNIRTTSNRAIANLEENIENRCNDEVMISNQIRNFEFKLQEILPALETARMVFKSPEDIQNIVRSLRSTTLNFLQYKTDYKPSKIQQVQVPSLVPRMPTQFTLHPRLDIIRYEDLLITCMCITDDNCLLLCNQKSNVLLVYSDSGDYLQDCKLSGEPWDIAVIPGENKPVVTLPYQSLIKFVDIITMTASPKYFIPVGSGVAIVKDKICVGGYERGYLHIYDK
;
A
#
# COMPACT_ATOMS: atom_id res chain seq x y z
N MET A 1 38.12 98.00 37.15
CA MET A 1 38.26 98.19 35.69
C MET A 1 39.39 97.29 35.26
N GLU A 2 39.06 96.11 34.73
CA GLU A 2 40.05 95.21 34.16
C GLU A 2 40.14 95.50 32.66
N GLU A 3 41.31 95.96 32.23
CA GLU A 3 41.64 96.12 30.81
C GLU A 3 41.84 94.73 30.19
N HIS A 4 40.87 94.30 29.39
CA HIS A 4 41.04 93.12 28.55
C HIS A 4 42.09 93.44 27.46
N ASN A 5 43.30 92.90 27.63
CA ASN A 5 44.30 92.84 26.57
C ASN A 5 43.71 92.12 25.36
N SER A 6 43.49 92.86 24.27
CA SER A 6 43.04 92.28 23.01
C SER A 6 44.05 91.22 22.56
N CYS A 7 43.64 89.97 22.48
CA CYS A 7 44.46 88.90 21.91
C CYS A 7 44.81 89.28 20.46
N GLN A 8 46.05 89.73 20.21
CA GLN A 8 46.51 90.16 18.88
C GLN A 8 46.76 88.99 17.91
N ASN A 9 46.59 87.74 18.35
CA ASN A 9 46.81 86.53 17.55
C ASN A 9 45.51 85.74 17.35
N VAL A 10 44.42 86.41 16.96
CA VAL A 10 43.23 85.72 16.46
C VAL A 10 43.48 85.38 15.00
N LEU A 11 43.90 84.14 14.74
CA LEU A 11 43.93 83.61 13.37
C LEU A 11 42.50 83.63 12.83
N PRO A 12 42.23 84.30 11.69
CA PRO A 12 40.92 84.26 11.08
C PRO A 12 40.54 82.81 10.81
N LEU A 13 39.30 82.42 11.11
CA LEU A 13 38.80 81.05 10.94
C LEU A 13 39.07 80.52 9.52
N ASP A 14 39.07 81.40 8.52
CA ASP A 14 39.37 81.08 7.13
C ASP A 14 40.83 80.66 6.87
N ALA A 15 41.78 81.17 7.67
CA ALA A 15 43.19 80.77 7.61
C ALA A 15 43.39 79.36 8.18
N VAL A 16 42.75 79.06 9.30
CA VAL A 16 42.76 77.70 9.89
C VAL A 16 42.04 76.70 8.97
N ALA A 17 40.91 77.09 8.38
CA ALA A 17 40.15 76.24 7.47
C ALA A 17 40.88 75.91 6.16
N LYS A 18 41.78 76.78 5.68
CA LYS A 18 42.61 76.52 4.48
C LYS A 18 43.65 75.43 4.72
N ASP A 19 44.24 75.38 5.91
CA ASP A 19 45.25 74.36 6.27
C ASP A 19 44.63 73.00 6.63
N VAL A 20 43.37 72.96 7.06
CA VAL A 20 42.67 71.69 7.34
C VAL A 20 42.62 70.80 6.10
N LYS A 21 42.43 71.35 4.89
CA LYS A 21 42.42 70.57 3.64
C LYS A 21 43.79 69.96 3.29
N HIS A 22 44.87 70.50 3.87
CA HIS A 22 46.24 70.03 3.68
C HIS A 22 46.72 69.16 4.85
N SER A 23 45.88 69.00 5.89
CA SER A 23 46.18 68.15 7.03
C SER A 23 46.18 66.68 6.62
N VAL A 24 47.15 65.92 7.16
CA VAL A 24 47.24 64.47 6.99
C VAL A 24 45.92 63.79 7.38
N MET A 25 45.28 64.24 8.46
CA MET A 25 43.97 63.70 8.88
C MET A 25 42.86 63.92 7.85
N PHE A 26 42.85 65.06 7.15
CA PHE A 26 41.86 65.31 6.11
C PHE A 26 42.06 64.39 4.91
N TYR A 27 43.32 64.19 4.49
CA TYR A 27 43.64 63.23 3.44
C TYR A 27 43.28 61.79 3.82
N ASP A 28 43.57 61.37 5.05
CA ASP A 28 43.25 60.02 5.54
C ASP A 28 41.74 59.78 5.56
N VAL A 29 40.96 60.74 6.08
CA VAL A 29 39.50 60.65 6.09
C VAL A 29 38.93 60.69 4.68
N SER A 30 39.45 61.55 3.79
CA SER A 30 39.03 61.60 2.39
C SER A 30 39.33 60.29 1.65
N ASN A 31 40.50 59.70 1.87
CA ASN A 31 40.87 58.42 1.30
C ASN A 31 40.01 57.28 1.84
N ALA A 32 39.74 57.26 3.15
CA ALA A 32 38.85 56.29 3.77
C ALA A 32 37.42 56.39 3.19
N LEU A 33 36.88 57.60 3.04
CA LEU A 33 35.58 57.82 2.41
C LEU A 33 35.55 57.39 0.94
N SER A 34 36.62 57.64 0.20
CA SER A 34 36.77 57.17 -1.19
C SER A 34 36.78 55.63 -1.28
N ASN A 35 37.50 54.97 -0.37
CA ASN A 35 37.55 53.51 -0.28
C ASN A 35 36.19 52.91 0.10
N ILE A 36 35.49 53.52 1.06
CA ILE A 36 34.12 53.12 1.46
C ILE A 36 33.18 53.28 0.26
N ARG A 37 33.23 54.41 -0.45
CA ARG A 37 32.41 54.64 -1.65
C ARG A 37 32.68 53.60 -2.73
N THR A 38 33.94 53.29 -2.99
CA THR A 38 34.33 52.29 -3.99
C THR A 38 33.83 50.89 -3.60
N THR A 39 33.96 50.54 -2.31
CA THR A 39 33.47 49.26 -1.78
C THR A 39 31.95 49.17 -1.84
N SER A 40 31.25 50.24 -1.48
CA SER A 40 29.78 50.32 -1.56
C SER A 40 29.28 50.19 -3.00
N ASN A 41 29.92 50.90 -3.95
CA ASN A 41 29.57 50.79 -5.37
C ASN A 41 29.77 49.37 -5.91
N ARG A 42 30.86 48.69 -5.51
CA ARG A 42 31.11 47.29 -5.90
C ARG A 42 30.06 46.35 -5.29
N ALA A 43 29.68 46.58 -4.04
CA ALA A 43 28.63 45.79 -3.39
C ALA A 43 27.27 45.97 -4.08
N ILE A 44 26.93 47.19 -4.50
CA ILE A 44 25.72 47.48 -5.28
C ILE A 44 25.74 46.77 -6.62
N ALA A 45 26.83 46.88 -7.40
CA ALA A 45 26.95 46.20 -8.69
C ALA A 45 26.83 44.67 -8.56
N ASN A 46 27.45 44.07 -7.54
CA ASN A 46 27.33 42.64 -7.27
C ASN A 46 25.89 42.25 -6.89
N LEU A 47 25.14 43.11 -6.19
CA LEU A 47 23.74 42.86 -5.88
C LEU A 47 22.86 42.95 -7.13
N GLU A 48 23.11 43.92 -8.00
CA GLU A 48 22.41 44.08 -9.29
C GLU A 48 22.63 42.86 -10.19
N GLU A 49 23.88 42.39 -10.33
CA GLU A 49 24.21 41.17 -11.09
C GLU A 49 23.53 39.92 -10.50
N ASN A 50 23.52 39.78 -9.17
CA ASN A 50 22.84 38.67 -8.51
C ASN A 50 21.32 38.71 -8.70
N ILE A 51 20.71 39.90 -8.74
CA ILE A 51 19.28 40.07 -9.03
C ILE A 51 18.99 39.64 -10.47
N GLU A 52 19.80 40.09 -11.43
CA GLU A 52 19.65 39.73 -12.84
C GLU A 52 19.77 38.21 -13.05
N ASN A 53 20.78 37.58 -12.45
CA ASN A 53 20.96 36.13 -12.50
C ASN A 53 19.76 35.38 -11.92
N ARG A 54 19.20 35.85 -10.79
CA ARG A 54 18.00 35.25 -10.19
C ARG A 54 16.76 35.39 -11.08
N CYS A 55 16.58 36.54 -11.74
CA CYS A 55 15.50 36.72 -12.70
C CYS A 55 15.64 35.76 -13.91
N ASN A 56 16.86 35.56 -14.41
CA ASN A 56 17.13 34.61 -15.49
C ASN A 56 16.84 33.17 -15.06
N ASP A 57 17.26 32.78 -13.86
CA ASP A 57 16.97 31.46 -13.28
C ASP A 57 15.46 31.23 -13.13
N GLU A 58 14.72 32.23 -12.65
CA GLU A 58 13.25 32.16 -12.51
C GLU A 58 12.55 31.93 -13.85
N VAL A 59 13.00 32.62 -14.90
CA VAL A 59 12.51 32.43 -16.27
C VAL A 59 12.84 31.01 -16.77
N MET A 60 14.06 30.53 -16.53
CA MET A 60 14.46 29.18 -16.93
C MET A 60 13.61 28.11 -16.23
N ILE A 61 13.42 28.22 -14.92
CA ILE A 61 12.61 27.29 -14.11
C ILE A 61 11.15 27.32 -14.58
N SER A 62 10.60 28.51 -14.82
CA SER A 62 9.23 28.65 -15.32
C SER A 62 9.02 27.96 -16.66
N ASN A 63 10.00 28.07 -17.56
CA ASN A 63 9.98 27.36 -18.85
C ASN A 63 10.10 25.84 -18.68
N GLN A 64 10.91 25.36 -17.74
CA GLN A 64 11.01 23.93 -17.43
C GLN A 64 9.69 23.38 -16.86
N ILE A 65 9.07 24.09 -15.92
CA ILE A 65 7.77 23.71 -15.34
C ILE A 65 6.71 23.62 -16.44
N ARG A 66 6.60 24.64 -17.29
CA ARG A 66 5.64 24.64 -18.40
C ARG A 66 5.87 23.47 -19.37
N ASN A 67 7.14 23.13 -19.66
CA ASN A 67 7.46 21.97 -20.49
C ASN A 67 7.06 20.64 -19.82
N PHE A 68 7.20 20.52 -18.50
CA PHE A 68 6.72 19.35 -17.76
C PHE A 68 5.19 19.27 -17.74
N GLU A 69 4.49 20.38 -17.53
CA GLU A 69 3.03 20.45 -17.58
C GLU A 69 2.51 20.01 -18.94
N PHE A 70 3.12 20.49 -20.03
CA PHE A 70 2.75 20.10 -21.39
C PHE A 70 2.92 18.59 -21.60
N LYS A 71 4.07 18.02 -21.21
CA LYS A 71 4.30 16.57 -21.31
C LYS A 71 3.32 15.76 -20.47
N LEU A 72 2.96 16.24 -19.27
CA LEU A 72 1.96 15.59 -18.43
C LEU A 72 0.58 15.63 -19.08
N GLN A 73 0.19 16.75 -19.68
CA GLN A 73 -1.06 16.88 -20.43
C GLN A 73 -1.11 15.97 -21.66
N GLU A 74 0.03 15.68 -22.31
CA GLU A 74 0.08 14.69 -23.40
C GLU A 74 -0.04 13.24 -22.89
N ILE A 75 0.57 12.92 -21.76
CA ILE A 75 0.60 11.54 -21.21
C ILE A 75 -0.72 11.17 -20.51
N LEU A 76 -1.39 12.12 -19.85
CA LEU A 76 -2.62 11.89 -19.09
C LEU A 76 -3.73 11.21 -19.92
N PRO A 77 -4.09 11.70 -21.13
CA PRO A 77 -5.09 11.05 -21.98
C PRO A 77 -4.68 9.64 -22.43
N ALA A 78 -3.38 9.41 -22.65
CA ALA A 78 -2.86 8.10 -23.02
C ALA A 78 -2.97 7.10 -21.85
N LEU A 79 -2.85 7.57 -20.60
CA LEU A 79 -3.06 6.75 -19.41
C LEU A 79 -4.55 6.48 -19.13
N GLU A 80 -5.44 7.45 -19.37
CA GLU A 80 -6.90 7.25 -19.22
C GLU A 80 -7.46 6.20 -20.20
N THR A 81 -6.82 6.06 -21.37
CA THR A 81 -7.19 5.06 -22.38
C THR A 81 -6.35 3.78 -22.32
N ALA A 82 -5.34 3.72 -21.45
CA ALA A 82 -4.51 2.54 -21.27
C ALA A 82 -5.30 1.42 -20.60
N ARG A 83 -5.90 0.55 -21.43
CA ARG A 83 -6.41 -0.74 -20.97
C ARG A 83 -5.25 -1.71 -20.85
N MET A 84 -4.85 -2.00 -19.63
CA MET A 84 -3.96 -3.13 -19.37
C MET A 84 -4.72 -4.43 -19.61
N VAL A 85 -4.38 -5.12 -20.69
CA VAL A 85 -4.91 -6.45 -21.00
C VAL A 85 -3.94 -7.47 -20.41
N PHE A 86 -4.34 -8.11 -19.32
CA PHE A 86 -3.56 -9.17 -18.68
C PHE A 86 -3.93 -10.51 -19.30
N LYS A 87 -2.92 -11.35 -19.55
CA LYS A 87 -3.12 -12.68 -20.15
C LYS A 87 -3.44 -13.72 -19.07
N SER A 88 -2.92 -13.55 -17.86
CA SER A 88 -3.28 -14.38 -16.71
C SER A 88 -3.43 -13.58 -15.41
N PRO A 89 -4.13 -14.13 -14.40
CA PRO A 89 -4.24 -13.53 -13.07
C PRO A 89 -2.90 -13.35 -12.36
N GLU A 90 -1.88 -14.17 -12.66
CA GLU A 90 -0.55 -14.04 -12.04
C GLU A 90 0.19 -12.76 -12.49
N ASP A 91 -0.05 -12.29 -13.72
CA ASP A 91 0.52 -11.04 -14.24
C ASP A 91 0.11 -9.83 -13.38
N ILE A 92 -1.14 -9.85 -12.89
CA ILE A 92 -1.70 -8.80 -12.04
C ILE A 92 -1.03 -8.82 -10.66
N GLN A 93 -0.87 -10.01 -10.06
CA GLN A 93 -0.29 -10.13 -8.72
C GLN A 93 1.16 -9.61 -8.64
N ASN A 94 1.95 -9.85 -9.68
CA ASN A 94 3.35 -9.40 -9.71
C ASN A 94 3.47 -7.86 -9.81
N ILE A 95 2.56 -7.21 -10.54
CA ILE A 95 2.52 -5.75 -10.66
C ILE A 95 1.93 -5.12 -9.39
N VAL A 96 0.88 -5.71 -8.81
CA VAL A 96 0.32 -5.22 -7.55
C VAL A 96 1.33 -5.32 -6.40
N ARG A 97 2.15 -6.38 -6.36
CA ARG A 97 3.24 -6.52 -5.38
C ARG A 97 4.38 -5.50 -5.57
N SER A 98 4.62 -5.03 -6.80
CA SER A 98 5.70 -4.06 -7.08
C SER A 98 5.29 -2.61 -6.82
N LEU A 99 3.99 -2.31 -6.84
CA LEU A 99 3.44 -0.99 -6.53
C LEU A 99 3.30 -0.79 -5.01
N ARG A 100 4.41 -0.39 -4.36
CA ARG A 100 4.58 -0.31 -2.90
C ARG A 100 3.58 0.52 -2.07
N SER A 101 2.62 1.23 -2.67
CA SER A 101 1.53 1.91 -1.93
C SER A 101 0.51 2.54 -2.87
N THR A 102 -0.20 1.75 -3.68
CA THR A 102 -1.27 2.29 -4.54
C THR A 102 -2.63 1.82 -4.04
N THR A 103 -3.49 2.78 -3.68
CA THR A 103 -4.90 2.50 -3.36
C THR A 103 -5.63 2.19 -4.66
N LEU A 104 -5.88 0.91 -4.92
CA LEU A 104 -6.69 0.48 -6.07
C LEU A 104 -8.16 0.79 -5.78
N ASN A 105 -8.70 1.82 -6.43
CA ASN A 105 -10.14 2.05 -6.47
C ASN A 105 -10.75 1.05 -7.46
N PHE A 106 -11.23 -0.07 -6.94
CA PHE A 106 -12.01 -1.01 -7.73
C PHE A 106 -13.34 -0.34 -8.12
N LEU A 107 -13.47 0.08 -9.38
CA LEU A 107 -14.76 0.38 -9.96
C LEU A 107 -15.61 -0.90 -9.87
N GLN A 108 -16.72 -0.84 -9.13
CA GLN A 108 -17.72 -1.90 -9.09
C GLN A 108 -18.23 -2.14 -10.51
N TYR A 109 -17.69 -3.16 -11.18
CA TYR A 109 -18.32 -3.69 -12.37
C TYR A 109 -19.62 -4.36 -11.92
N LYS A 110 -20.74 -3.76 -12.32
CA LYS A 110 -22.04 -4.41 -12.27
C LYS A 110 -21.99 -5.56 -13.28
N THR A 111 -21.83 -6.77 -12.79
CA THR A 111 -22.00 -7.99 -13.58
C THR A 111 -23.47 -8.10 -13.92
N ASP A 112 -23.85 -7.68 -15.13
CA ASP A 112 -25.17 -7.98 -15.68
C ASP A 112 -25.22 -9.49 -15.97
N TYR A 113 -25.74 -10.23 -15.01
CA TYR A 113 -26.01 -11.67 -15.14
C TYR A 113 -27.04 -11.84 -16.25
N LYS A 114 -26.63 -12.36 -17.41
CA LYS A 114 -27.55 -12.88 -18.42
C LYS A 114 -27.90 -14.31 -18.01
N PRO A 115 -29.10 -14.58 -17.45
CA PRO A 115 -29.47 -15.94 -17.12
C PRO A 115 -29.47 -16.78 -18.39
N SER A 116 -28.71 -17.87 -18.39
CA SER A 116 -28.82 -18.89 -19.43
C SER A 116 -30.22 -19.53 -19.32
N LYS A 117 -30.83 -19.86 -20.44
CA LYS A 117 -32.20 -20.41 -20.51
C LYS A 117 -32.37 -21.79 -19.83
N ILE A 118 -31.34 -22.31 -19.17
CA ILE A 118 -31.29 -23.64 -18.56
C ILE A 118 -30.68 -23.55 -17.16
N GLN A 119 -31.16 -22.63 -16.33
CA GLN A 119 -31.02 -22.76 -14.89
C GLN A 119 -32.41 -23.01 -14.31
N GLN A 120 -32.57 -24.15 -13.63
CA GLN A 120 -33.70 -24.41 -12.76
C GLN A 120 -33.63 -23.38 -11.62
N VAL A 121 -34.26 -22.24 -11.84
CA VAL A 121 -34.43 -21.19 -10.83
C VAL A 121 -35.34 -21.77 -9.75
N GLN A 122 -34.84 -21.86 -8.51
CA GLN A 122 -35.71 -22.01 -7.34
C GLN A 122 -36.75 -20.89 -7.42
N VAL A 123 -38.03 -21.27 -7.46
CA VAL A 123 -39.13 -20.31 -7.50
C VAL A 123 -38.96 -19.35 -6.33
N PRO A 124 -38.79 -18.04 -6.56
CA PRO A 124 -38.66 -17.07 -5.49
C PRO A 124 -39.89 -17.18 -4.59
N SER A 125 -39.69 -17.29 -3.29
CA SER A 125 -40.77 -17.12 -2.33
C SER A 125 -41.50 -15.80 -2.64
N LEU A 126 -42.79 -15.88 -3.01
CA LEU A 126 -43.67 -14.74 -3.31
C LEU A 126 -43.84 -13.78 -2.13
N VAL A 127 -43.37 -14.15 -0.95
CA VAL A 127 -43.27 -13.27 0.21
C VAL A 127 -41.84 -12.74 0.28
N PRO A 128 -41.59 -11.45 -0.02
CA PRO A 128 -40.30 -10.83 0.22
C PRO A 128 -40.05 -10.85 1.73
N ARG A 129 -39.23 -11.79 2.18
CA ARG A 129 -38.65 -11.71 3.52
C ARG A 129 -37.49 -10.73 3.42
N MET A 130 -37.52 -9.64 4.18
CA MET A 130 -36.29 -8.88 4.42
C MET A 130 -35.23 -9.89 4.89
N PRO A 131 -34.02 -9.89 4.30
CA PRO A 131 -32.95 -10.70 4.84
C PRO A 131 -32.80 -10.33 6.31
N THR A 132 -32.88 -11.33 7.19
CA THR A 132 -32.62 -11.15 8.61
C THR A 132 -31.30 -10.38 8.71
N GLN A 133 -31.33 -9.19 9.32
CA GLN A 133 -30.13 -8.41 9.52
C GLN A 133 -29.15 -9.31 10.29
N PHE A 134 -28.08 -9.73 9.62
CA PHE A 134 -26.99 -10.42 10.27
C PHE A 134 -26.00 -9.35 10.73
N THR A 135 -25.88 -9.21 12.05
CA THR A 135 -24.84 -8.36 12.61
C THR A 135 -23.56 -9.17 12.63
N LEU A 136 -22.58 -8.78 11.79
CA LEU A 136 -21.23 -9.32 11.89
C LEU A 136 -20.63 -8.82 13.20
N HIS A 137 -20.61 -9.67 14.21
CA HIS A 137 -19.85 -9.41 15.42
C HIS A 137 -18.40 -9.85 15.15
N PRO A 138 -17.41 -8.94 15.21
CA PRO A 138 -16.01 -9.35 15.23
C PRO A 138 -15.74 -10.03 16.57
N ARG A 139 -15.96 -11.35 16.62
CA ARG A 139 -15.74 -12.21 17.79
C ARG A 139 -14.64 -13.24 17.59
N LEU A 140 -14.06 -13.27 16.40
CA LEU A 140 -12.89 -14.07 16.13
C LEU A 140 -11.70 -13.38 16.79
N ASP A 141 -11.50 -13.67 18.09
CA ASP A 141 -10.24 -13.51 18.80
C ASP A 141 -9.22 -14.44 18.13
N ILE A 142 -8.80 -14.05 16.93
CA ILE A 142 -7.74 -14.72 16.19
C ILE A 142 -6.48 -14.43 16.98
N ILE A 143 -6.17 -15.37 17.87
CA ILE A 143 -4.94 -15.43 18.63
C ILE A 143 -3.80 -15.20 17.64
N ARG A 144 -3.01 -14.17 17.96
CA ARG A 144 -1.81 -13.66 17.30
C ARG A 144 -0.93 -14.75 16.69
N TYR A 145 -1.24 -15.16 15.48
CA TYR A 145 -0.30 -15.83 14.62
C TYR A 145 0.05 -14.83 13.53
N GLU A 146 1.27 -14.29 13.61
CA GLU A 146 1.97 -13.71 12.45
C GLU A 146 2.09 -14.74 11.29
N ASP A 147 1.68 -15.98 11.56
CA ASP A 147 1.70 -17.15 10.72
C ASP A 147 0.32 -17.66 10.25
N LEU A 148 -0.72 -16.82 10.22
CA LEU A 148 -2.02 -17.23 9.66
C LEU A 148 -2.07 -17.05 8.14
N LEU A 149 -2.30 -18.15 7.45
CA LEU A 149 -2.74 -18.16 6.06
C LEU A 149 -3.92 -19.12 5.93
N ILE A 150 -5.13 -18.59 6.04
CA ILE A 150 -6.35 -19.39 5.93
C ILE A 150 -6.71 -19.55 4.44
N THR A 151 -6.71 -20.79 3.96
CA THR A 151 -6.99 -21.10 2.54
C THR A 151 -8.42 -21.53 2.30
N CYS A 152 -9.03 -22.21 3.28
CA CYS A 152 -10.42 -22.64 3.22
C CYS A 152 -11.03 -22.80 4.62
N MET A 153 -12.35 -22.78 4.67
CA MET A 153 -13.16 -23.01 5.86
C MET A 153 -14.36 -23.90 5.56
N CYS A 154 -14.76 -24.72 6.53
CA CYS A 154 -15.95 -25.57 6.43
C CYS A 154 -16.65 -25.65 7.79
N ILE A 155 -17.95 -25.92 7.77
CA ILE A 155 -18.78 -26.12 8.98
C ILE A 155 -19.19 -27.58 9.03
N THR A 156 -19.06 -28.19 10.19
CA THR A 156 -19.51 -29.56 10.48
C THR A 156 -20.98 -29.62 10.87
N ASP A 157 -21.59 -30.80 10.89
CA ASP A 157 -23.01 -30.96 11.26
C ASP A 157 -23.28 -30.64 12.75
N ASP A 158 -22.23 -30.66 13.58
CA ASP A 158 -22.28 -30.23 14.99
C ASP A 158 -21.95 -28.74 15.19
N ASN A 159 -21.96 -27.95 14.11
CA ASN A 159 -21.72 -26.51 14.06
C ASN A 159 -20.30 -26.07 14.48
N CYS A 160 -19.31 -26.95 14.44
CA CYS A 160 -17.92 -26.54 14.58
C CYS A 160 -17.43 -25.88 13.28
N LEU A 161 -16.65 -24.81 13.43
CA LEU A 161 -15.95 -24.16 12.32
C LEU A 161 -14.54 -24.75 12.19
N LEU A 162 -14.22 -25.21 10.99
CA LEU A 162 -12.92 -25.76 10.63
C LEU A 162 -12.18 -24.80 9.71
N LEU A 163 -10.92 -24.51 10.01
CA LEU A 163 -10.08 -23.61 9.20
C LEU A 163 -8.76 -24.27 8.80
N CYS A 164 -8.47 -24.29 7.50
CA CYS A 164 -7.17 -24.71 6.99
C CYS A 164 -6.15 -23.59 7.17
N ASN A 165 -5.21 -23.73 8.11
CA ASN A 165 -4.07 -22.82 8.22
C ASN A 165 -2.86 -23.42 7.48
N GLN A 166 -2.65 -22.94 6.26
CA GLN A 166 -1.61 -23.41 5.37
C GLN A 166 -0.22 -23.19 5.97
N LYS A 167 0.06 -21.99 6.47
CA LYS A 167 1.40 -21.59 6.91
C LYS A 167 1.87 -22.35 8.15
N SER A 168 0.96 -22.72 9.05
CA SER A 168 1.28 -23.54 10.24
C SER A 168 1.07 -25.05 10.04
N ASN A 169 0.62 -25.51 8.86
CA ASN A 169 0.30 -26.92 8.60
C ASN A 169 -0.69 -27.52 9.61
N VAL A 170 -1.74 -26.78 9.98
CA VAL A 170 -2.75 -27.23 10.96
C VAL A 170 -4.16 -27.04 10.44
N LEU A 171 -5.06 -27.92 10.88
CA LEU A 171 -6.50 -27.70 10.83
C LEU A 171 -6.94 -27.14 12.18
N LEU A 172 -7.49 -25.93 12.21
CA LEU A 172 -8.00 -25.31 13.43
C LEU A 172 -9.48 -25.64 13.60
N VAL A 173 -9.91 -25.86 14.83
CA VAL A 173 -11.30 -26.19 15.19
C VAL A 173 -11.81 -25.14 16.18
N TYR A 174 -12.96 -24.55 15.85
CA TYR A 174 -13.67 -23.58 16.68
C TYR A 174 -15.09 -24.05 16.94
N SER A 175 -15.64 -23.67 18.09
CA SER A 175 -17.04 -23.91 18.42
C SER A 175 -17.99 -23.02 17.60
N ASP A 176 -19.28 -23.29 17.70
CA ASP A 176 -20.35 -22.45 17.15
C ASP A 176 -20.41 -21.05 17.79
N SER A 177 -19.96 -20.91 19.03
CA SER A 177 -19.75 -19.64 19.73
C SER A 177 -18.53 -18.85 19.24
N GLY A 178 -17.65 -19.48 18.45
CA GLY A 178 -16.41 -18.89 17.94
C GLY A 178 -15.21 -19.06 18.88
N ASP A 179 -15.31 -19.89 19.91
CA ASP A 179 -14.21 -20.19 20.82
C ASP A 179 -13.24 -21.19 20.17
N TYR A 180 -11.94 -20.95 20.33
CA TYR A 180 -10.92 -21.90 19.89
C TYR A 180 -11.02 -23.19 20.72
N LEU A 181 -11.15 -24.32 20.05
CA LEU A 181 -11.22 -25.63 20.71
C LEU A 181 -9.86 -26.31 20.69
N GLN A 182 -9.30 -26.53 19.50
CA GLN A 182 -8.08 -27.31 19.31
C GLN A 182 -7.54 -27.20 17.87
N ASP A 183 -6.34 -27.75 17.65
CA ASP A 183 -5.73 -27.89 16.34
C ASP A 183 -5.29 -29.33 16.04
N CYS A 184 -5.37 -29.71 14.77
CA CYS A 184 -4.86 -30.99 14.28
C CYS A 184 -3.63 -30.73 13.39
N LYS A 185 -2.46 -31.23 13.80
CA LYS A 185 -1.25 -31.12 13.00
C LYS A 185 -1.32 -32.01 11.77
N LEU A 186 -1.18 -31.39 10.60
CA LEU A 186 -1.16 -32.07 9.31
C LEU A 186 0.29 -32.34 8.89
N SER A 187 0.46 -33.33 8.00
CA SER A 187 1.79 -33.67 7.49
C SER A 187 2.33 -32.67 6.47
N GLY A 188 1.48 -31.75 6.01
CA GLY A 188 1.80 -30.75 5.00
C GLY A 188 0.78 -29.63 4.99
N GLU A 189 0.92 -28.76 4.00
CA GLU A 189 0.15 -27.53 3.82
C GLU A 189 -1.29 -27.82 3.39
N PRO A 190 -2.30 -27.60 4.26
CA PRO A 190 -3.70 -27.73 3.86
C PRO A 190 -4.10 -26.64 2.86
N TRP A 191 -4.94 -27.00 1.90
CA TRP A 191 -5.45 -26.08 0.89
C TRP A 191 -6.97 -25.97 0.92
N ASP A 192 -7.67 -27.08 0.75
CA ASP A 192 -9.14 -27.14 0.75
C ASP A 192 -9.64 -28.20 1.74
N ILE A 193 -10.88 -28.03 2.19
CA ILE A 193 -11.52 -28.90 3.17
C ILE A 193 -13.01 -29.07 2.86
N ALA A 194 -13.49 -30.30 2.97
CA ALA A 194 -14.90 -30.60 2.93
C ALA A 194 -15.24 -31.61 4.02
N VAL A 195 -16.46 -31.54 4.57
CA VAL A 195 -16.93 -32.47 5.60
C VAL A 195 -17.86 -33.48 4.97
N ILE A 196 -17.68 -34.76 5.31
CA ILE A 196 -18.61 -35.83 4.93
C ILE A 196 -19.87 -35.71 5.80
N PRO A 197 -21.04 -35.43 5.21
CA PRO A 197 -22.28 -35.28 5.97
C PRO A 197 -22.63 -36.58 6.71
N GLY A 198 -23.14 -36.43 7.94
CA GLY A 198 -23.52 -37.51 8.85
C GLY A 198 -22.36 -38.20 9.57
N GLU A 199 -21.11 -37.97 9.16
CA GLU A 199 -19.93 -38.54 9.82
C GLU A 199 -19.08 -37.51 10.55
N ASN A 200 -19.30 -36.22 10.32
CA ASN A 200 -18.42 -35.15 10.83
C ASN A 200 -16.93 -35.44 10.61
N LYS A 201 -16.62 -36.03 9.44
CA LYS A 201 -15.28 -36.46 9.08
C LYS A 201 -14.75 -35.53 7.99
N PRO A 202 -13.82 -34.61 8.30
CA PRO A 202 -13.25 -33.73 7.31
C PRO A 202 -12.31 -34.47 6.39
N VAL A 203 -12.34 -34.08 5.12
CA VAL A 203 -11.40 -34.46 4.07
C VAL A 203 -10.64 -33.19 3.70
N VAL A 204 -9.32 -33.23 3.86
CA VAL A 204 -8.41 -32.10 3.64
C VAL A 204 -7.48 -32.44 2.48
N THR A 205 -7.31 -31.51 1.54
CA THR A 205 -6.33 -31.63 0.45
C THR A 205 -4.98 -31.05 0.88
N LEU A 206 -3.91 -31.79 0.56
CA LEU A 206 -2.52 -31.39 0.73
C LEU A 206 -1.84 -31.38 -0.66
N PRO A 207 -2.06 -30.33 -1.48
CA PRO A 207 -1.70 -30.33 -2.90
C PRO A 207 -0.21 -30.57 -3.14
N TYR A 208 0.67 -29.95 -2.35
CA TYR A 208 2.12 -30.11 -2.48
C TYR A 208 2.63 -31.51 -2.12
N GLN A 209 1.79 -32.32 -1.46
CA GLN A 209 2.11 -33.71 -1.16
C GLN A 209 1.42 -34.68 -2.10
N SER A 210 0.54 -34.18 -2.98
CA SER A 210 -0.33 -35.03 -3.81
C SER A 210 -1.15 -35.99 -2.94
N LEU A 211 -1.75 -35.50 -1.85
CA LEU A 211 -2.54 -36.31 -0.90
C LEU A 211 -3.88 -35.68 -0.50
N ILE A 212 -4.86 -36.55 -0.23
CA ILE A 212 -5.99 -36.22 0.65
C ILE A 212 -5.82 -36.94 2.00
N LYS A 213 -6.30 -36.29 3.05
CA LYS A 213 -6.35 -36.84 4.40
C LYS A 213 -7.74 -36.74 4.96
N PHE A 214 -8.17 -37.78 5.66
CA PHE A 214 -9.32 -37.65 6.54
C PHE A 214 -8.85 -37.30 7.93
N VAL A 215 -9.59 -36.44 8.60
CA VAL A 215 -9.33 -36.05 9.98
C VAL A 215 -10.46 -36.59 10.85
N ASP A 216 -10.10 -37.11 12.01
CA ASP A 216 -11.07 -37.37 13.08
C ASP A 216 -11.02 -36.17 14.02
N ILE A 217 -12.13 -35.43 14.10
CA ILE A 217 -12.22 -34.20 14.90
C ILE A 217 -12.23 -34.51 16.41
N ILE A 218 -12.63 -35.71 16.82
CA ILE A 218 -12.67 -36.10 18.22
C ILE A 218 -11.28 -36.50 18.69
N THR A 219 -10.60 -37.34 17.92
CA THR A 219 -9.28 -37.86 18.31
C THR A 219 -8.11 -37.00 17.84
N MET A 220 -8.37 -36.00 16.97
CA MET A 220 -7.35 -35.17 16.31
C MET A 220 -6.33 -36.00 15.50
N THR A 221 -6.73 -37.19 15.07
CA THR A 221 -5.87 -38.07 14.27
C THR A 221 -6.19 -37.93 12.80
N ALA A 222 -5.14 -37.91 11.98
CA ALA A 222 -5.28 -37.97 10.53
C ALA A 222 -5.13 -39.42 10.03
N SER A 223 -6.09 -39.87 9.24
CA SER A 223 -6.18 -41.21 8.68
C SER A 223 -5.09 -41.51 7.63
N PRO A 224 -4.98 -42.76 7.11
CA PRO A 224 -4.02 -43.07 6.06
C PRO A 224 -4.21 -42.22 4.79
N LYS A 225 -3.09 -42.07 4.07
CA LYS A 225 -2.89 -41.17 2.93
C LYS A 225 -3.49 -41.78 1.67
N TYR A 226 -4.32 -41.02 0.95
CA TYR A 226 -4.73 -41.37 -0.42
C TYR A 226 -4.01 -40.46 -1.40
N PHE A 227 -3.33 -41.06 -2.38
CA PHE A 227 -2.57 -40.33 -3.37
C PHE A 227 -3.50 -39.73 -4.44
N ILE A 228 -3.38 -38.43 -4.64
CA ILE A 228 -4.04 -37.64 -5.69
C ILE A 228 -2.95 -36.95 -6.50
N PRO A 229 -2.73 -37.30 -7.78
CA PRO A 229 -1.58 -36.81 -8.56
C PRO A 229 -1.37 -35.29 -8.46
N VAL A 230 -2.44 -34.51 -8.57
CA VAL A 230 -2.48 -33.07 -8.31
C VAL A 230 -3.91 -32.71 -7.91
N GLY A 231 -4.17 -32.39 -6.65
CA GLY A 231 -5.52 -32.02 -6.19
C GLY A 231 -5.47 -30.85 -5.23
N SER A 232 -6.20 -29.79 -5.57
CA SER A 232 -6.28 -28.54 -4.82
C SER A 232 -7.63 -28.44 -4.15
N GLY A 233 -8.71 -28.61 -4.91
CA GLY A 233 -10.08 -28.51 -4.39
C GLY A 233 -10.65 -29.85 -3.96
N VAL A 234 -11.51 -29.88 -2.94
CA VAL A 234 -12.28 -31.04 -2.52
C VAL A 234 -13.74 -30.68 -2.27
N ALA A 235 -14.64 -31.54 -2.75
CA ALA A 235 -16.07 -31.44 -2.48
C ALA A 235 -16.63 -32.82 -2.17
N ILE A 236 -17.63 -32.87 -1.29
CA ILE A 236 -18.40 -34.09 -1.03
C ILE A 236 -19.72 -34.00 -1.78
N VAL A 237 -20.01 -34.99 -2.62
CA VAL A 237 -21.27 -35.11 -3.35
C VAL A 237 -21.85 -36.48 -3.07
N LYS A 238 -22.89 -36.54 -2.23
CA LYS A 238 -23.49 -37.79 -1.75
C LYS A 238 -22.44 -38.68 -1.06
N ASP A 239 -22.17 -39.85 -1.63
CA ASP A 239 -21.20 -40.86 -1.20
C ASP A 239 -19.85 -40.74 -1.91
N LYS A 240 -19.63 -39.65 -2.66
CA LYS A 240 -18.42 -39.45 -3.45
C LYS A 240 -17.57 -38.30 -2.93
N ILE A 241 -16.26 -38.50 -2.98
CA ILE A 241 -15.25 -37.48 -2.73
C ILE A 241 -14.72 -37.01 -4.08
N CYS A 242 -15.01 -35.77 -4.42
CA CYS A 242 -14.64 -35.14 -5.67
C CYS A 242 -13.42 -34.23 -5.43
N VAL A 243 -12.30 -34.52 -6.09
CA VAL A 243 -11.06 -33.75 -5.96
C VAL A 243 -10.70 -33.10 -7.30
N GLY A 244 -10.65 -31.78 -7.33
CA GLY A 244 -10.29 -30.98 -8.51
C GLY A 244 -8.81 -30.58 -8.51
N GLY A 245 -8.11 -30.79 -9.63
CA GLY A 245 -6.71 -30.38 -9.81
C GLY A 245 -6.57 -29.04 -10.55
N TYR A 246 -5.73 -28.13 -10.04
CA TYR A 246 -5.49 -26.81 -10.65
C TYR A 246 -4.85 -26.89 -12.05
N GLU A 247 -3.88 -27.78 -12.24
CA GLU A 247 -2.98 -27.68 -13.41
C GLU A 247 -3.56 -28.18 -14.74
N ARG A 248 -4.61 -29.01 -14.72
CA ARG A 248 -5.07 -29.72 -15.93
C ARG A 248 -6.58 -29.92 -16.04
N GLY A 249 -7.37 -29.28 -15.18
CA GLY A 249 -8.83 -29.38 -15.22
C GLY A 249 -9.37 -30.80 -15.01
N TYR A 250 -8.62 -31.66 -14.31
CA TYR A 250 -9.07 -33.00 -13.97
C TYR A 250 -9.93 -33.00 -12.72
N LEU A 251 -10.90 -33.92 -12.71
CA LEU A 251 -11.72 -34.25 -11.57
C LEU A 251 -11.48 -35.73 -11.22
N HIS A 252 -10.96 -35.99 -10.04
CA HIS A 252 -10.88 -37.32 -9.47
C HIS A 252 -12.11 -37.56 -8.60
N ILE A 253 -12.77 -38.71 -8.78
CA ILE A 253 -13.94 -39.09 -7.98
C ILE A 253 -13.59 -40.39 -7.28
N TYR A 254 -13.69 -40.36 -5.95
CA TYR A 254 -13.46 -41.51 -5.10
C TYR A 254 -14.76 -41.92 -4.43
N ASP A 255 -14.95 -43.22 -4.26
CA ASP A 255 -15.95 -43.75 -3.34
C ASP A 255 -15.46 -43.52 -1.90
N LYS A 256 -16.40 -43.12 -1.04
CA LYS A 256 -16.15 -42.90 0.38
C LYS A 256 -15.73 -44.17 1.11
#